data_AF-A0A2M7EJX1-F1
#
_entry.id   AF-A0A2M7EJX1-F1
#
_cell.length_a   1.000
_cell.length_b   1.000
_cell.length_c   1.000
_cell.angle_alpha   90.00
_cell.angle_beta   90.00
_cell.angle_gamma   90.00
#
_symmetry.space_group_name_H-M   'P 1'
#
loop_
_entity.id
_entity.type
_entity.pdbx_description
1 polymer ?
#
loop_
_entity_poly.entity_id
_entity_poly.type
_entity_poly.pdbx_seq_one_letter_code
_entity_poly.pdbx_strand_id
1 'polypeptide(L)'
;MLFHGIHEPSTSQVEFGEGTGDTYAQKTQEDSNLTLNHLVVMSNLTPSKVYHLRAIAKDKAGNEGKSIDSVTITPKSTQSALDLVVGNLSEVFGFLQNVK
;
A
#
# COMPACT_ATOMS: atom_id res chain seq x y z
N MET A 1 -10.64 -13.12 7.64
CA MET A 1 -10.75 -13.54 6.22
C MET A 1 -10.13 -14.92 6.10
N LEU A 2 -10.91 -15.93 5.70
CA LEU A 2 -10.52 -17.34 5.67
C LEU A 2 -9.98 -17.71 4.28
N PHE A 3 -8.69 -18.02 4.19
CA PHE A 3 -8.04 -18.53 2.98
C PHE A 3 -8.25 -20.05 2.89
N HIS A 4 -9.06 -20.51 1.93
CA HIS A 4 -9.30 -21.93 1.69
C HIS A 4 -8.25 -22.57 0.75
N GLY A 5 -6.97 -22.20 0.84
CA GLY A 5 -5.98 -22.71 -0.12
C GLY A 5 -4.48 -22.59 0.19
N ILE A 6 -4.06 -22.14 1.38
CA ILE A 6 -2.62 -22.03 1.71
C ILE A 6 -2.12 -23.15 2.64
N HIS A 7 -2.61 -24.38 2.45
CA HIS A 7 -2.02 -25.54 3.15
C HIS A 7 -0.62 -25.91 2.62
N GLU A 8 -0.14 -25.20 1.60
CA GLU A 8 1.14 -25.41 0.95
C GLU A 8 1.97 -24.12 0.93
N PRO A 9 3.30 -24.21 1.07
CA PRO A 9 4.19 -23.07 0.96
C PRO A 9 4.03 -22.36 -0.40
N SER A 10 3.80 -21.05 -0.37
CA SER A 10 3.56 -20.25 -1.58
C SER A 10 4.24 -18.89 -1.52
N THR A 11 4.38 -18.24 -2.69
CA THR A 11 4.91 -16.87 -2.82
C THR A 11 3.90 -15.85 -2.30
N SER A 12 4.35 -14.62 -2.07
CA SER A 12 3.50 -13.54 -1.56
C SER A 12 3.55 -12.32 -2.46
N GLN A 13 2.40 -11.88 -2.95
CA GLN A 13 2.27 -10.61 -3.66
C GLN A 13 0.90 -9.99 -3.38
N VAL A 14 0.79 -8.65 -3.46
CA VAL A 14 -0.49 -7.95 -3.39
C VAL A 14 -0.67 -7.12 -4.65
N GLU A 15 -1.84 -7.22 -5.26
CA GLU A 15 -2.30 -6.29 -6.29
C GLU A 15 -3.29 -5.31 -5.67
N PHE A 16 -3.24 -4.05 -6.08
CA PHE A 16 -4.08 -3.00 -5.53
C PHE A 16 -4.42 -1.92 -6.57
N GLY A 17 -5.51 -1.19 -6.32
CA GLY A 17 -5.98 -0.08 -7.13
C GLY A 17 -6.69 0.96 -6.27
N GLU A 18 -6.73 2.21 -6.74
CA GLU A 18 -7.47 3.29 -6.07
C GLU A 18 -8.98 3.15 -6.31
N GLY A 19 -9.78 3.51 -5.30
CA GLY A 19 -11.23 3.45 -5.34
C GLY A 19 -11.79 2.05 -5.13
N THR A 20 -13.03 1.85 -5.58
CA THR A 20 -13.73 0.56 -5.57
C THR A 20 -13.93 0.12 -7.01
N GLY A 21 -13.34 -1.00 -7.40
CA GLY A 21 -13.47 -1.54 -8.75
C GLY A 21 -12.81 -2.91 -8.88
N ASP A 22 -12.77 -3.42 -10.11
CA ASP A 22 -12.25 -4.77 -10.41
C ASP A 22 -10.85 -4.75 -11.04
N THR A 23 -10.25 -3.56 -11.17
CA THR A 23 -8.98 -3.34 -11.87
C THR A 23 -7.86 -2.99 -10.90
N TYR A 24 -6.94 -3.94 -10.70
CA TYR A 24 -5.75 -3.75 -9.88
C TYR A 24 -4.58 -3.21 -10.73
N ALA A 25 -4.48 -1.88 -10.79
CA ALA A 25 -3.50 -1.21 -11.64
C ALA A 25 -2.04 -1.32 -11.12
N GLN A 26 -1.85 -1.67 -9.85
CA GLN A 26 -0.54 -1.72 -9.19
C GLN A 26 -0.32 -3.07 -8.53
N LYS A 27 0.95 -3.47 -8.40
CA LYS A 27 1.36 -4.70 -7.71
C LYS A 27 2.61 -4.45 -6.88
N THR A 28 2.70 -5.11 -5.74
CA THR A 28 3.93 -5.14 -4.94
C THR A 28 4.99 -5.98 -5.63
N GLN A 29 6.24 -5.86 -5.17
CA GLN A 29 7.24 -6.88 -5.47
C GLN A 29 6.75 -8.24 -4.96
N GLU A 30 6.95 -9.29 -5.77
CA GLU A 30 6.66 -10.66 -5.35
C GLU A 30 7.78 -11.15 -4.43
N ASP A 31 7.39 -11.62 -3.25
CA ASP A 31 8.28 -12.40 -2.39
C ASP A 31 8.23 -13.86 -2.85
N SER A 32 9.33 -14.31 -3.47
CA SER A 32 9.46 -15.67 -4.00
C SER A 32 9.71 -16.72 -2.92
N ASN A 33 9.84 -16.34 -1.65
CA ASN A 33 9.99 -17.29 -0.56
C ASN A 33 8.69 -18.05 -0.35
N LEU A 34 8.75 -19.38 -0.47
CA LEU A 34 7.61 -20.25 -0.24
C LEU A 34 7.40 -20.40 1.27
N THR A 35 6.42 -19.69 1.81
CA THR A 35 6.08 -19.71 3.24
C THR A 35 4.60 -19.97 3.45
N LEU A 36 4.24 -20.29 4.69
CA LEU A 36 2.84 -20.36 5.14
C LEU A 36 2.37 -19.06 5.78
N ASN A 37 3.32 -18.22 6.21
CA ASN A 37 3.06 -16.92 6.81
C ASN A 37 3.55 -15.84 5.85
N HIS A 38 2.62 -15.05 5.33
CA HIS A 38 2.89 -14.02 4.34
C HIS A 38 2.86 -12.64 5.00
N LEU A 39 3.88 -11.83 4.72
CA LEU A 39 3.93 -10.42 5.11
C LEU A 39 4.32 -9.59 3.90
N VAL A 40 3.45 -8.66 3.50
CA VAL A 40 3.72 -7.74 2.40
C VAL A 40 3.56 -6.32 2.93
N VAL A 41 4.62 -5.52 2.81
CA VAL A 41 4.62 -4.12 3.21
C VAL A 41 4.39 -3.25 1.99
N MET A 42 3.31 -2.46 2.01
CA MET A 42 2.99 -1.49 0.96
C MET A 42 3.33 -0.08 1.44
N SER A 43 4.28 0.57 0.77
CA SER A 43 4.68 1.96 1.02
C SER A 43 4.19 2.89 -0.10
N ASN A 44 4.24 4.20 0.16
CA ASN A 44 3.91 5.25 -0.83
C ASN A 44 2.45 5.25 -1.32
N LEU A 45 1.51 4.68 -0.55
CA LEU A 45 0.09 4.86 -0.82
C LEU A 45 -0.34 6.28 -0.50
N THR A 46 -1.19 6.86 -1.34
CA THR A 46 -1.71 8.20 -1.10
C THR A 46 -2.56 8.20 0.18
N PRO A 47 -2.30 9.10 1.15
CA PRO A 47 -3.09 9.16 2.38
C PRO A 47 -4.55 9.57 2.15
N SER A 48 -5.45 9.18 3.07
CA SER A 48 -6.90 9.46 2.99
C SER A 48 -7.58 9.00 1.69
N LYS A 49 -7.11 7.89 1.11
CA LYS A 49 -7.67 7.32 -0.12
C LYS A 49 -8.18 5.92 0.12
N VAL A 50 -9.22 5.57 -0.62
CA VAL A 50 -9.76 4.21 -0.67
C VAL A 50 -8.91 3.41 -1.63
N TYR A 51 -8.53 2.21 -1.23
CA TYR A 51 -7.87 1.22 -2.07
C TYR A 51 -8.61 -0.11 -1.97
N HIS A 52 -8.77 -0.78 -3.11
CA HIS A 52 -9.15 -2.19 -3.17
C HIS A 52 -7.89 -3.02 -3.46
N LEU A 53 -7.76 -4.15 -2.79
CA LEU A 53 -6.57 -4.99 -2.84
C LEU A 53 -6.94 -6.47 -2.83
N ARG A 54 -6.11 -7.28 -3.48
CA ARG A 54 -6.15 -8.73 -3.40
C ARG A 54 -4.74 -9.30 -3.25
N ALA A 55 -4.61 -10.34 -2.44
CA ALA A 55 -3.38 -11.11 -2.37
C ALA A 55 -3.32 -12.11 -3.52
N ILE A 56 -2.11 -12.32 -4.05
CA ILE A 56 -1.75 -13.36 -5.00
C ILE A 56 -0.70 -14.23 -4.34
N ALA A 57 -0.89 -15.54 -4.45
CA ALA A 57 0.05 -16.54 -4.00
C ALA A 57 0.30 -17.55 -5.11
N LYS A 58 1.55 -17.96 -5.32
CA LYS A 58 1.91 -19.03 -6.26
C LYS A 58 2.59 -20.15 -5.50
N ASP A 59 2.13 -21.38 -5.69
CA ASP A 59 2.80 -22.54 -5.11
C ASP A 59 4.09 -22.92 -5.88
N LYS A 60 4.79 -23.95 -5.39
CA LYS A 60 6.00 -24.47 -6.04
C LYS A 60 5.73 -25.05 -7.44
N ALA A 61 4.52 -25.52 -7.70
CA ALA A 61 4.11 -26.06 -9.00
C ALA A 61 3.71 -24.96 -10.00
N GLY A 62 3.60 -23.70 -9.54
CA GLY A 62 3.19 -22.55 -10.33
C GLY A 62 1.68 -22.31 -10.36
N ASN A 63 0.89 -22.98 -9.52
CA ASN A 63 -0.54 -22.69 -9.41
C ASN A 63 -0.74 -21.36 -8.70
N GLU A 64 -1.51 -20.46 -9.32
CA GLU A 64 -1.82 -19.13 -8.78
C GLU A 64 -3.17 -19.12 -8.06
N GLY A 65 -3.15 -18.76 -6.78
CA GLY A 65 -4.33 -18.48 -5.97
C GLY A 65 -4.51 -16.98 -5.74
N LYS A 66 -5.76 -16.52 -5.75
CA LYS A 66 -6.12 -15.11 -5.46
C LYS A 66 -7.04 -15.04 -4.26
N SER A 67 -6.83 -14.06 -3.39
CA SER A 67 -7.78 -13.77 -2.31
C SER A 67 -9.05 -13.15 -2.86
N ILE A 68 -10.09 -13.12 -2.02
CA ILE A 68 -11.19 -12.20 -2.21
C ILE A 68 -10.68 -10.75 -2.20
N ASP A 69 -11.43 -9.86 -2.85
CA ASP A 69 -11.16 -8.43 -2.78
C ASP A 69 -11.34 -7.92 -1.35
N SER A 70 -10.46 -7.01 -0.96
CA SER A 70 -10.48 -6.32 0.32
C SER A 70 -10.37 -4.82 0.09
N VAL A 71 -11.27 -4.05 0.70
CA VAL A 71 -11.26 -2.59 0.58
C VAL A 71 -10.77 -1.99 1.88
N THR A 72 -9.83 -1.05 1.79
CA THR A 72 -9.26 -0.34 2.94
C THR A 72 -9.14 1.15 2.65
N ILE A 73 -9.01 1.94 3.72
CA ILE A 73 -8.79 3.38 3.65
C ILE A 73 -7.43 3.65 4.26
N THR A 74 -6.56 4.31 3.50
CA THR A 74 -5.25 4.71 4.02
C THR A 74 -5.41 5.75 5.11
N PRO A 75 -4.54 5.72 6.14
CA PRO A 75 -4.55 6.73 7.20
C PRO A 75 -4.46 8.14 6.62
N LYS A 76 -4.98 9.12 7.36
CA LYS A 76 -4.72 10.52 7.02
C LYS A 76 -3.23 10.79 7.08
N SER A 77 -2.74 11.66 6.20
CA SER A 77 -1.38 12.15 6.31
C SER A 77 -1.28 12.89 7.64
N THR A 78 -0.52 12.36 8.59
CA THR A 78 -0.10 13.14 9.75
C THR A 78 0.95 14.09 9.22
N GLN A 79 0.51 15.22 8.69
CA GLN A 79 1.39 16.32 8.34
C GLN A 79 2.19 16.62 9.59
N SER A 80 3.51 16.52 9.53
CA SER A 80 4.36 16.75 10.69
C SER A 80 3.98 18.10 11.26
N ALA A 81 3.67 18.16 12.55
CA ALA A 81 3.33 19.43 13.20
C ALA A 81 4.45 20.46 12.97
N LEU A 82 5.71 19.99 12.85
CA LEU A 82 6.85 20.81 12.47
C LEU A 82 6.77 21.32 11.04
N ASP A 83 6.37 20.48 10.06
CA ASP A 83 6.21 20.90 8.66
C ASP A 83 5.06 21.88 8.50
N LEU A 84 3.97 21.71 9.27
CA LEU A 84 2.87 22.68 9.33
C LEU A 84 3.32 24.01 9.92
N VAL A 85 4.07 23.98 11.03
CA VAL A 85 4.61 25.18 11.66
C VAL A 85 5.60 25.88 10.72
N VAL A 86 6.55 25.15 10.13
CA VAL A 86 7.54 25.68 9.20
C VAL A 86 6.86 26.20 7.92
N GLY A 87 5.87 25.48 7.40
CA GLY A 87 5.07 25.92 6.25
C GLY A 87 4.32 27.22 6.53
N ASN A 88 3.55 27.27 7.63
CA ASN A 88 2.83 28.48 8.04
C ASN A 88 3.77 29.66 8.30
N LEU A 89 4.92 29.42 8.95
CA LEU A 89 5.94 30.45 9.13
C LEU A 89 6.51 30.90 7.79
N SER A 90 6.82 29.99 6.87
CA SER A 90 7.36 30.34 5.55
C SER A 90 6.35 31.08 4.67
N GLU A 91 5.05 30.84 4.84
CA GLU A 91 3.98 31.50 4.07
C GLU A 91 3.69 32.90 4.62
N VAL A 92 3.66 33.04 5.95
CA VAL A 92 3.45 34.32 6.64
C VAL A 92 4.69 35.22 6.54
N PHE A 93 5.88 34.65 6.68
CA PHE A 93 7.12 35.40 6.69
C PHE A 93 7.86 35.38 5.37
N GLY A 94 7.41 34.59 4.39
CA GLY A 94 7.84 34.58 2.99
C GLY A 94 9.30 34.97 2.82
N PHE A 95 10.20 34.36 3.61
CA PHE A 95 11.59 34.76 3.87
C PHE A 95 11.97 36.14 3.27
N LEU A 96 11.89 37.27 3.99
CA LEU A 96 12.43 38.59 3.58
C LEU A 96 12.82 38.69 2.08
N GLN A 97 11.82 38.90 1.21
CA GLN A 97 12.02 39.01 -0.23
C GLN A 97 13.28 39.82 -0.54
N ASN A 98 14.34 39.19 -1.07
CA ASN A 98 15.57 39.86 -1.43
C ASN A 98 16.29 40.60 -0.28
N VAL A 99 16.93 39.89 0.64
CA VAL A 99 18.10 40.49 1.30
C VAL A 99 19.17 40.68 0.22
N LYS A 100 19.23 41.89 -0.34
CA LYS A 100 20.29 42.37 -1.23
C LYS A 100 21.64 42.42 -0.51
#